data_AF-A0A1Y1K2P7-F1
#
_entry.id   AF-A0A1Y1K2P7-F1
#
_cell.length_a   1.000
_cell.length_b   1.000
_cell.length_c   1.000
_cell.angle_alpha   90.00
_cell.angle_beta   90.00
_cell.angle_gamma   90.00
#
_symmetry.space_group_name_H-M   'P 1'
#
loop_
_entity.id
_entity.type
_entity.pdbx_description
1 polymer ?
#
loop_
_entity_poly.entity_id
_entity_poly.type
_entity_poly.pdbx_seq_one_letter_code
_entity_poly.pdbx_strand_id
1 'polypeptide(L)'
;MTISSYSYALMVIHFLQCGVVPPVIPCLHGLYPEKFNPDREIHDIDVQEELPRFVSDNKQSLGELLNGFLYYYANFNFDVHAISVRVAARVTVDECRYARSLKNDPHQWKYLCIEEPFDLTNTARSVYDLATFKRIQKVFEVSSSTLMKTEDLSRILVNVNDNQR
;
A
#
# COMPACT_ATOMS: atom_id res chain seq x y z
N MET A 1 4.71 3.10 -17.75
CA MET A 1 5.26 3.21 -16.38
C MET A 1 4.47 2.30 -15.45
N THR A 2 4.99 1.94 -14.28
CA THR A 2 4.37 1.00 -13.32
C THR A 2 4.14 1.67 -11.97
N ILE A 3 3.78 0.89 -10.94
CA ILE A 3 3.77 1.33 -9.54
C ILE A 3 5.21 1.71 -9.14
N SER A 4 5.39 2.84 -8.46
CA SER A 4 6.69 3.21 -7.86
C SER A 4 6.98 2.36 -6.61
N SER A 5 8.25 2.20 -6.25
CA SER A 5 8.63 1.46 -5.04
C SER A 5 8.00 2.05 -3.77
N TYR A 6 7.85 3.38 -3.71
CA TYR A 6 7.17 4.06 -2.59
C TYR A 6 5.69 3.68 -2.51
N SER A 7 4.94 3.77 -3.61
CA SER A 7 3.53 3.37 -3.66
C SER A 7 3.34 1.90 -3.31
N TYR A 8 4.23 1.02 -3.78
CA TYR A 8 4.18 -0.40 -3.41
C TYR A 8 4.45 -0.63 -1.92
N ALA A 9 5.40 0.11 -1.32
CA ALA A 9 5.64 0.05 0.12
C ALA A 9 4.40 0.48 0.92
N LEU A 10 3.70 1.54 0.51
CA LEU A 10 2.44 1.95 1.13
C LEU A 10 1.34 0.89 1.01
N MET A 11 1.26 0.19 -0.12
CA MET A 11 0.35 -0.95 -0.28
C MET A 11 0.65 -2.08 0.73
N VAL A 12 1.93 -2.42 0.90
CA VAL A 12 2.34 -3.43 1.89
C VAL A 12 1.98 -2.99 3.31
N ILE A 13 2.29 -1.74 3.69
CA ILE A 13 1.97 -1.20 5.01
C ILE A 13 0.46 -1.24 5.25
N HIS A 14 -0.35 -0.76 4.31
CA HIS A 14 -1.80 -0.78 4.40
C HIS A 14 -2.37 -2.19 4.56
N PHE A 15 -1.85 -3.16 3.79
CA PHE A 15 -2.25 -4.56 3.93
C PHE A 15 -1.96 -5.08 5.34
N LEU A 16 -0.77 -4.81 5.88
CA LEU A 16 -0.39 -5.23 7.23
C LEU A 16 -1.15 -4.50 8.34
N GLN A 17 -1.66 -3.30 8.07
CA GLN A 17 -2.48 -2.51 8.99
C GLN A 17 -3.95 -2.94 9.04
N CYS A 18 -4.55 -3.26 7.89
CA CYS A 18 -6.01 -3.49 7.82
C CYS A 18 -6.46 -4.48 6.74
N GLY A 19 -5.55 -4.93 5.88
CA GLY A 19 -5.82 -5.99 4.91
C GLY A 19 -5.78 -7.39 5.52
N VAL A 20 -5.31 -7.49 6.77
CA VAL A 20 -5.18 -8.74 7.53
C VAL A 20 -5.63 -8.53 8.98
N VAL A 21 -6.23 -9.56 9.57
CA VAL A 21 -6.74 -9.53 10.95
C VAL A 21 -6.25 -10.78 11.70
N PRO A 22 -5.62 -10.65 12.88
CA PRO A 22 -5.26 -9.40 13.57
C PRO A 22 -4.23 -8.55 12.77
N PRO A 23 -4.16 -7.23 12.99
CA PRO A 23 -3.20 -6.37 12.29
C PRO A 23 -1.76 -6.69 12.69
N VAL A 24 -0.84 -6.71 11.72
CA VAL A 24 0.58 -6.99 11.95
C VAL A 24 1.32 -5.76 12.44
N ILE A 25 0.91 -4.57 11.99
CA ILE A 25 1.50 -3.27 12.39
C ILE A 25 0.40 -2.26 12.72
N PRO A 26 0.67 -1.26 13.58
CA PRO A 26 -0.34 -0.28 13.97
C PRO A 26 -0.42 0.91 13.00
N CYS A 27 -1.40 1.79 13.22
CA CYS A 27 -1.45 3.11 12.60
C CYS A 27 -0.64 4.12 13.41
N LEU A 28 0.54 4.53 12.92
CA LEU A 28 1.39 5.47 13.65
C LEU A 28 0.80 6.88 13.76
N HIS A 29 0.12 7.36 12.72
CA HIS A 29 -0.59 8.64 12.76
C HIS A 29 -1.71 8.65 13.81
N GLY A 30 -2.40 7.50 13.98
CA GLY A 30 -3.43 7.34 15.01
C GLY A 30 -2.86 7.22 16.43
N LEU A 31 -1.71 6.56 16.60
CA LEU A 31 -1.08 6.39 17.93
C LEU A 31 -0.31 7.63 18.41
N TYR A 32 0.33 8.35 17.49
CA TYR A 32 1.21 9.47 17.81
C TYR A 32 0.93 10.69 16.91
N PRO A 33 -0.29 11.26 16.96
CA PRO A 33 -0.69 12.37 16.08
C PRO A 33 0.24 13.58 16.19
N GLU A 34 0.72 13.90 17.40
CA GLU A 34 1.67 15.02 17.62
C GLU A 34 3.02 14.79 16.93
N LYS A 35 3.45 13.54 16.76
CA LYS A 35 4.75 13.21 16.18
C LYS A 35 4.73 13.18 14.66
N PHE A 36 3.65 12.65 14.10
CA PHE A 36 3.43 12.48 12.65
C PHE A 36 2.51 13.57 12.08
N ASN A 37 2.50 14.76 12.71
CA ASN A 37 1.77 15.90 12.22
C ASN A 37 2.48 16.46 10.95
N PRO A 38 1.78 16.63 9.81
CA PRO A 38 2.36 17.21 8.59
C PRO A 38 2.85 18.66 8.76
N ASP A 39 2.33 19.41 9.75
CA ASP A 39 2.72 20.80 10.02
C ASP A 39 3.96 20.89 10.95
N ARG A 40 4.50 19.76 11.41
CA ARG A 40 5.68 19.75 12.29
C ARG A 40 6.93 20.19 11.53
N GLU A 41 7.71 21.09 12.12
CA GLU A 41 8.97 21.52 11.52
C GLU A 41 9.96 20.37 11.44
N ILE A 42 10.68 20.27 10.32
CA ILE A 42 11.64 19.18 10.07
C ILE A 42 12.71 19.13 11.15
N HIS A 43 13.11 20.28 11.70
CA HIS A 43 14.12 20.39 12.75
C HIS A 43 13.67 19.79 14.10
N ASP A 44 12.37 19.69 14.32
CA ASP A 44 11.81 19.11 15.54
C ASP A 44 11.67 17.58 15.45
N ILE A 45 11.89 16.98 14.27
CA ILE A 45 11.77 15.54 14.07
C ILE A 45 13.02 14.85 14.61
N ASP A 46 12.86 14.18 15.76
CA ASP A 46 13.88 13.29 16.30
C ASP A 46 13.86 11.96 15.55
N VAL A 47 14.81 11.79 14.63
CA VAL A 47 14.99 10.57 13.82
C VAL A 47 15.64 9.43 14.60
N GLN A 48 16.19 9.69 15.79
CA GLN A 48 16.79 8.68 16.66
C GLN A 48 15.83 8.20 17.75
N GLU A 49 14.66 8.82 17.84
CA GLU A 49 13.65 8.44 18.82
C GLU A 49 13.17 7.01 18.61
N GLU A 50 13.29 6.18 19.65
CA GLU A 50 12.70 4.85 19.66
C GLU A 50 11.23 4.92 20.08
N LEU A 51 10.33 4.47 19.20
CA LEU A 51 8.92 4.31 19.55
C LEU A 51 8.71 3.04 20.39
N PRO A 52 7.74 3.05 21.33
CA PRO A 52 7.34 1.86 22.06
C PRO A 52 7.07 0.68 21.12
N ARG A 53 7.59 -0.50 21.48
CA ARG A 53 7.42 -1.71 20.69
C ARG A 53 5.94 -2.11 20.61
N PHE A 54 5.41 -2.21 19.39
CA PHE A 54 4.12 -2.84 19.14
C PHE A 54 4.24 -4.36 19.15
N VAL A 55 3.29 -5.04 19.81
CA VAL A 55 3.19 -6.50 19.82
C VAL A 55 1.90 -6.88 19.11
N SER A 56 2.03 -7.60 18.00
CA SER A 56 0.89 -8.08 17.22
C SER A 56 0.40 -9.45 17.72
N ASP A 57 -0.92 -9.62 17.73
CA ASP A 57 -1.57 -10.91 17.94
C ASP A 57 -1.59 -11.78 16.67
N ASN A 58 -1.22 -11.24 15.51
CA ASN A 58 -1.14 -11.99 14.27
C ASN A 58 -0.07 -13.08 14.35
N LYS A 59 -0.41 -14.31 13.96
CA LYS A 59 0.48 -15.49 13.98
C LYS A 59 0.75 -16.07 12.59
N GLN A 60 0.33 -15.38 11.53
CA GLN A 60 0.57 -15.83 10.16
C GLN A 60 2.06 -15.78 9.84
N SER A 61 2.52 -16.83 9.16
CA SER A 61 3.85 -16.90 8.57
C SER A 61 4.02 -15.88 7.45
N LEU A 62 5.27 -15.63 7.06
CA LEU A 62 5.58 -14.73 5.95
C LEU A 62 4.96 -15.21 4.62
N GLY A 63 4.90 -16.52 4.39
CA GLY A 63 4.28 -17.10 3.20
C GLY A 63 2.76 -16.88 3.16
N GLU A 64 2.08 -17.04 4.30
CA GLU A 64 0.66 -16.74 4.43
C GLU A 64 0.36 -15.25 4.23
N LEU A 65 1.22 -14.36 4.75
CA LEU A 65 1.09 -12.92 4.54
C LEU A 65 1.32 -12.54 3.07
N LEU A 66 2.27 -13.16 2.38
CA LEU A 66 2.50 -12.93 0.96
C LEU A 66 1.30 -13.38 0.11
N ASN A 67 0.76 -14.58 0.39
CA ASN A 67 -0.47 -15.06 -0.24
C ASN A 67 -1.64 -14.12 0.02
N GLY A 68 -1.81 -13.70 1.28
CA GLY A 68 -2.84 -12.75 1.70
C GLY A 68 -2.72 -11.40 1.00
N PHE A 69 -1.51 -10.86 0.87
CA PHE A 69 -1.25 -9.59 0.18
C PHE A 69 -1.64 -9.65 -1.30
N LEU A 70 -1.23 -10.70 -2.00
CA LEU A 70 -1.56 -10.90 -3.41
C LEU A 70 -3.07 -11.07 -3.60
N TYR A 71 -3.71 -11.88 -2.76
CA TYR A 71 -5.15 -12.09 -2.79
C TYR A 71 -5.93 -10.82 -2.48
N TYR A 72 -5.50 -10.07 -1.46
CA TYR A 72 -6.13 -8.82 -1.05
C TYR A 72 -6.19 -7.83 -2.22
N TYR A 73 -5.07 -7.59 -2.89
CA TYR A 73 -5.02 -6.65 -4.02
C TYR A 73 -5.56 -7.20 -5.33
N ALA A 74 -5.63 -8.51 -5.51
CA ALA A 74 -6.38 -9.12 -6.61
C ALA A 74 -7.90 -8.89 -6.49
N ASN A 75 -8.40 -8.76 -5.25
CA ASN A 75 -9.83 -8.59 -4.95
C ASN A 75 -10.18 -7.18 -4.43
N PHE A 76 -9.23 -6.25 -4.44
CA PHE A 76 -9.45 -4.90 -3.94
C PHE A 76 -10.33 -4.11 -4.91
N ASN A 77 -11.39 -3.47 -4.38
CA ASN A 77 -12.28 -2.64 -5.20
C ASN A 77 -11.69 -1.24 -5.38
N PHE A 78 -10.80 -1.11 -6.37
CA PHE A 78 -10.11 0.14 -6.72
C PHE A 78 -11.04 1.23 -7.27
N ASP A 79 -12.23 0.87 -7.76
CA ASP A 79 -13.19 1.85 -8.29
C ASP A 79 -13.84 2.66 -7.16
N VAL A 80 -13.95 2.06 -5.96
CA VAL A 80 -14.61 2.66 -4.80
C VAL A 80 -13.60 3.14 -3.77
N HIS A 81 -12.53 2.36 -3.54
CA HIS A 81 -11.63 2.58 -2.43
C HIS A 81 -10.24 3.08 -2.86
N ALA A 82 -9.69 3.98 -2.04
CA ALA A 82 -8.30 4.34 -2.02
C ALA A 82 -7.59 3.70 -0.80
N ILE A 83 -6.28 3.58 -0.92
CA ILE A 83 -5.39 3.00 0.09
C ILE A 83 -4.87 4.15 0.96
N SER A 84 -5.09 4.10 2.28
CA SER A 84 -4.56 5.11 3.20
C SER A 84 -3.89 4.48 4.42
N VAL A 85 -2.58 4.66 4.48
CA VAL A 85 -1.74 4.29 5.64
C VAL A 85 -1.96 5.25 6.82
N ARG A 86 -2.31 6.51 6.53
CA ARG A 86 -2.55 7.56 7.54
C ARG A 86 -3.71 7.20 8.47
N VAL A 87 -4.76 6.58 7.94
CA VAL A 87 -5.90 6.14 8.76
C VAL A 87 -5.97 4.62 8.93
N ALA A 88 -4.98 3.88 8.39
CA ALA A 88 -4.96 2.42 8.40
C ALA A 88 -6.28 1.80 7.92
N ALA A 89 -6.83 2.33 6.83
CA ALA A 89 -8.15 1.94 6.35
C ALA A 89 -8.31 2.13 4.84
N ARG A 90 -9.31 1.43 4.30
CA ARG A 90 -9.86 1.70 2.97
C ARG A 90 -10.75 2.93 3.09
N VAL A 91 -10.32 4.03 2.49
CA VAL A 91 -11.13 5.25 2.36
C VAL A 91 -11.75 5.29 0.98
N THR A 92 -12.78 6.10 0.77
CA THR A 92 -13.36 6.23 -0.56
C THR A 92 -12.46 7.06 -1.47
N VAL A 93 -12.46 6.77 -2.77
CA VAL A 93 -11.71 7.57 -3.75
C VAL A 93 -12.15 9.03 -3.72
N ASP A 94 -13.45 9.30 -3.52
CA ASP A 94 -13.98 10.66 -3.47
C ASP A 94 -13.50 11.45 -2.24
N GLU A 95 -13.42 10.82 -1.06
CA GLU A 95 -12.84 11.46 0.14
C GLU A 95 -11.42 11.97 -0.13
N CYS A 96 -10.58 11.16 -0.78
CA CYS A 96 -9.23 11.57 -1.12
C CYS A 96 -9.17 12.59 -2.27
N ARG A 97 -9.99 12.39 -3.31
CA ARG A 97 -10.07 13.27 -4.48
C ARG A 97 -10.42 14.70 -4.11
N TYR A 98 -11.28 14.87 -3.11
CA TYR A 98 -11.74 16.18 -2.64
C TYR A 98 -11.10 16.62 -1.31
N ALA A 99 -10.08 15.90 -0.84
CA ALA A 99 -9.33 16.29 0.34
C ALA A 99 -8.67 17.65 0.14
N ARG A 100 -8.76 18.51 1.16
CA ARG A 100 -8.19 19.86 1.13
C ARG A 100 -6.68 19.80 1.32
N SER A 101 -5.94 19.83 0.22
CA SER A 101 -4.48 19.98 0.21
C SER A 101 -4.02 20.80 -1.00
N LEU A 102 -2.99 21.63 -0.81
CA LEU A 102 -2.49 22.56 -1.83
C LEU A 102 -2.01 21.86 -3.11
N LYS A 103 -1.47 20.64 -2.97
CA LYS A 103 -0.90 19.87 -4.08
C LYS A 103 -1.87 18.82 -4.64
N ASN A 104 -3.07 18.71 -4.06
CA ASN A 104 -4.02 17.67 -4.44
C ASN A 104 -4.74 18.06 -5.73
N ASP A 105 -4.54 17.26 -6.77
CA ASP A 105 -5.21 17.41 -8.07
C ASP A 105 -6.25 16.30 -8.25
N PRO A 106 -7.55 16.62 -8.29
CA PRO A 106 -8.63 15.66 -8.46
C PRO A 106 -8.48 14.75 -9.68
N HIS A 107 -7.81 15.20 -10.75
CA HIS A 107 -7.63 14.41 -11.98
C HIS A 107 -6.64 13.25 -11.82
N GLN A 108 -5.89 13.21 -10.72
CA GLN A 108 -4.90 12.17 -10.43
C GLN A 108 -5.54 10.96 -9.73
N TRP A 109 -6.81 11.04 -9.30
CA TRP A 109 -7.54 10.00 -8.57
C TRP A 109 -8.43 9.17 -9.51
N LYS A 110 -7.82 8.45 -10.46
CA LYS A 110 -8.55 7.73 -11.54
C LYS A 110 -8.58 6.22 -11.38
N TYR A 111 -7.40 5.59 -11.31
CA TYR A 111 -7.28 4.12 -11.41
C TYR A 111 -6.73 3.54 -10.11
N LEU A 112 -5.41 3.63 -9.90
CA LEU A 112 -4.78 3.25 -8.64
C LEU A 112 -4.71 4.49 -7.74
N CYS A 113 -5.41 4.44 -6.61
CA CYS A 113 -5.52 5.54 -5.66
C CYS A 113 -4.84 5.18 -4.34
N ILE A 114 -3.72 5.83 -4.05
CA ILE A 114 -2.94 5.63 -2.83
C ILE A 114 -2.67 7.00 -2.23
N GLU A 115 -3.24 7.27 -1.05
CA GLU A 115 -3.07 8.53 -0.34
C GLU A 115 -1.66 8.66 0.22
N GLU A 116 -1.02 9.79 -0.09
CA GLU A 116 0.22 10.23 0.55
C GLU A 116 -0.11 10.66 2.00
N PRO A 117 0.52 10.03 3.01
CA PRO A 117 0.12 10.21 4.41
C PRO A 117 0.26 11.62 4.99
N PHE A 118 1.05 12.52 4.39
CA PHE A 118 1.28 13.87 4.90
C PHE A 118 0.65 14.94 4.02
N ASP A 119 0.83 14.87 2.71
CA ASP A 119 0.33 15.89 1.77
C ASP A 119 -0.98 15.54 1.08
N LEU A 120 -1.55 14.37 1.36
CA LEU A 120 -2.86 13.91 0.88
C LEU A 120 -2.99 13.91 -0.66
N THR A 121 -1.88 13.83 -1.39
CA THR A 121 -1.89 13.62 -2.84
C THR A 121 -2.00 12.14 -3.18
N ASN A 122 -2.24 11.81 -4.45
CA ASN A 122 -2.12 10.42 -4.90
C ASN A 122 -0.64 10.10 -5.16
N THR A 123 -0.10 9.01 -4.60
CA THR A 123 1.28 8.59 -4.88
C THR A 123 1.41 7.78 -6.17
N ALA A 124 0.31 7.21 -6.67
CA ALA A 124 0.27 6.33 -7.85
C ALA A 124 0.01 7.06 -9.18
N ARG A 125 0.41 8.34 -9.28
CA ARG A 125 0.19 9.21 -10.46
C ARG A 125 0.76 8.66 -11.77
N SER A 126 1.79 7.81 -11.69
CA SER A 126 2.39 7.14 -12.84
C SER A 126 1.46 6.10 -13.49
N VAL A 127 0.40 5.67 -12.80
CA VAL A 127 -0.64 4.76 -13.29
C VAL A 127 -1.80 5.60 -13.84
N TYR A 128 -1.50 6.40 -14.87
CA TYR A 128 -2.44 7.38 -15.44
C TYR A 128 -3.31 6.84 -16.59
N ASP A 129 -3.02 5.63 -17.09
CA ASP A 129 -3.74 5.01 -18.21
C ASP A 129 -4.34 3.66 -17.82
N LEU A 130 -5.48 3.34 -18.45
CA LEU A 130 -6.26 2.13 -18.15
C LEU A 130 -5.50 0.84 -18.48
N ALA A 131 -4.68 0.83 -19.54
CA ALA A 131 -3.96 -0.37 -19.96
C ALA A 131 -2.89 -0.75 -18.92
N THR A 132 -2.14 0.22 -18.41
CA THR A 132 -1.19 0.03 -17.30
C THR A 132 -1.91 -0.47 -16.05
N PHE A 133 -3.04 0.13 -15.68
CA PHE A 133 -3.81 -0.30 -14.52
C PHE A 133 -4.31 -1.74 -14.66
N LYS A 134 -4.91 -2.10 -15.81
CA LYS A 134 -5.38 -3.46 -16.08
C LYS A 134 -4.25 -4.48 -16.06
N ARG A 135 -3.06 -4.12 -16.55
CA ARG A 135 -1.85 -4.97 -16.43
C ARG A 135 -1.49 -5.22 -14.96
N ILE A 136 -1.52 -4.19 -14.11
CA ILE A 136 -1.26 -4.33 -12.67
C ILE A 136 -2.27 -5.29 -12.02
N GLN A 137 -3.58 -5.06 -12.24
CA GLN A 137 -4.62 -5.96 -11.72
C GLN A 137 -4.37 -7.40 -12.16
N LYS A 138 -4.06 -7.61 -13.44
CA LYS A 138 -3.81 -8.94 -13.99
C LYS A 138 -2.60 -9.62 -13.34
N VAL A 139 -1.53 -8.88 -13.06
CA VAL A 139 -0.34 -9.41 -12.37
C VAL A 139 -0.70 -9.88 -10.96
N PHE A 140 -1.49 -9.11 -10.20
CA PHE A 140 -1.97 -9.54 -8.87
C PHE A 140 -2.84 -10.80 -8.95
N GLU A 141 -3.81 -10.84 -9.86
CA GLU A 141 -4.70 -12.00 -10.06
C GLU A 141 -3.90 -13.27 -10.39
N VAL A 142 -2.99 -13.18 -11.37
CA VAL A 142 -2.19 -14.33 -11.82
C VAL A 142 -1.24 -14.78 -10.73
N SER A 143 -0.54 -13.85 -10.07
CA SER A 143 0.41 -14.17 -9.00
C SER A 143 -0.31 -14.81 -7.81
N SER A 144 -1.44 -14.25 -7.37
CA SER A 144 -2.27 -14.81 -6.31
C SER A 144 -2.74 -16.22 -6.66
N SER A 145 -3.30 -16.41 -7.86
CA SER A 145 -3.81 -17.71 -8.29
C SER A 145 -2.70 -18.76 -8.43
N THR A 146 -1.50 -18.33 -8.83
CA THR A 146 -0.35 -19.22 -9.01
C THR A 146 0.20 -19.64 -7.67
N LEU A 147 0.52 -18.68 -6.79
CA LEU A 147 1.12 -18.96 -5.50
C LEU A 147 0.18 -19.79 -4.61
N MET A 148 -1.13 -19.56 -4.65
CA MET A 148 -2.12 -20.38 -3.93
C MET A 148 -2.17 -21.83 -4.41
N LYS A 149 -1.86 -22.10 -5.68
CA LYS A 149 -1.90 -23.46 -6.23
C LYS A 149 -0.58 -24.20 -6.07
N THR A 150 0.54 -23.49 -6.16
CA THR A 150 1.87 -24.11 -6.23
C THR A 150 2.63 -24.03 -4.92
N GLU A 151 2.29 -23.06 -4.05
CA GLU A 151 3.06 -22.72 -2.84
C GLU A 151 4.56 -22.52 -3.11
N ASP A 152 4.89 -22.10 -4.34
CA ASP A 152 6.24 -22.04 -4.88
C ASP A 152 6.54 -20.60 -5.35
N LEU A 153 7.42 -19.92 -4.62
CA LEU A 153 7.80 -18.54 -4.86
C LEU A 153 8.45 -18.35 -6.24
N SER A 154 9.15 -19.36 -6.76
CA SER A 154 9.82 -19.30 -8.07
C SER A 154 8.84 -19.18 -9.23
N ARG A 155 7.56 -19.52 -9.01
CA ARG A 155 6.51 -19.42 -10.03
C ARG A 155 5.96 -18.02 -10.21
N ILE A 156 6.22 -17.12 -9.26
CA ILE A 156 5.76 -15.72 -9.31
C ILE A 156 6.92 -14.72 -9.35
N LEU A 157 8.12 -15.13 -8.91
CA LEU A 157 9.34 -14.34 -9.02
C LEU A 157 10.25 -15.01 -10.05
N VAL A 158 10.37 -14.41 -11.23
CA VAL A 158 11.33 -14.88 -12.24
C VAL A 158 12.74 -14.51 -11.75
N ASN A 159 13.63 -15.49 -11.63
CA ASN A 159 15.04 -15.21 -11.39
C ASN A 159 15.59 -14.45 -12.60
N VAL A 160 15.99 -13.19 -12.38
CA VAL A 160 16.60 -12.34 -13.43
C VAL A 160 17.89 -12.96 -14.01
N ASN A 161 18.46 -13.95 -13.33
CA ASN A 161 19.67 -14.66 -13.74
C ASN A 161 19.44 -15.76 -14.79
N ASP A 162 18.20 -16.16 -15.08
CA ASP A 162 17.92 -17.24 -16.06
C ASP A 162 17.84 -16.73 -17.52
N ASN A 163 17.94 -15.41 -17.74
CA ASN A 163 17.99 -14.80 -19.08
C ASN A 163 19.43 -14.50 -19.57
N GLN A 164 20.47 -15.05 -18.92
CA GLN A 164 21.88 -14.88 -19.31
C GLN A 164 22.63 -16.20 -19.59
N ARG A 165 21.95 -17.27 -19.98
CA ARG A 165 22.62 -18.48 -20.51
C ARG A 165 22.03 -18.93 -21.84
#